data_AF-A0A4R1BB16-F1
#
_entry.id   AF-A0A4R1BB16-F1
#
_cell.length_a   1.000
_cell.length_b   1.000
_cell.length_c   1.000
_cell.angle_alpha   90.00
_cell.angle_beta   90.00
_cell.angle_gamma   90.00
#
_symmetry.space_group_name_H-M   'P 1'
#
loop_
_entity.id
_entity.type
_entity.pdbx_description
1 polymer ?
#
loop_
_entity_poly.entity_id
_entity_poly.type
_entity_poly.pdbx_seq_one_letter_code
_entity_poly.pdbx_strand_id
1 'polypeptide(L)'
;MFRRFLGRRMPSPAGLFNGPFFDVRTLFVLEFDCLPSVCAVGDLDGDRALVFLRERIASQVIKTWQHSFFEYDEGTVCFARSIYLLPGRRMVEVGAGYVELLHDGDFSWANALVTELARFRQVQKEAPIGFARSGSMN
;
A
#
# COMPACT_ATOMS: atom_id res chain seq x y z
N MET A 1 -6.45 18.79 -25.81
CA MET A 1 -6.78 17.38 -26.19
C MET A 1 -5.77 16.75 -27.17
N PHE A 2 -4.56 17.31 -27.38
CA PHE A 2 -3.60 16.86 -28.40
C PHE A 2 -2.33 16.13 -27.87
N ARG A 3 -2.19 15.93 -26.55
CA ARG A 3 -0.97 15.34 -25.94
C ARG A 3 -0.83 13.82 -26.06
N ARG A 4 -1.76 13.11 -26.71
CA ARG A 4 -1.77 11.63 -26.80
C ARG A 4 -1.07 11.04 -28.05
N PHE A 5 -0.62 11.86 -29.00
CA PHE A 5 -0.05 11.35 -30.26
C PHE A 5 1.48 11.13 -30.23
N LEU A 6 2.18 11.66 -29.23
CA LEU A 6 3.58 11.33 -28.96
C LEU A 6 3.62 10.41 -27.74
N GLY A 7 3.16 9.18 -27.93
CA GLY A 7 3.22 8.17 -26.88
C GLY A 7 4.67 8.02 -26.41
N ARG A 8 4.94 8.38 -25.15
CA ARG A 8 6.23 8.12 -24.52
C ARG A 8 6.45 6.62 -24.54
N ARG A 9 7.32 6.15 -25.43
CA ARG A 9 7.85 4.80 -25.36
C ARG A 9 8.84 4.78 -24.20
N MET A 10 8.58 3.98 -23.18
CA MET A 10 9.56 3.73 -22.13
C MET A 10 10.78 3.07 -22.77
N PRO A 11 11.97 3.71 -22.76
CA PRO A 11 13.15 3.16 -23.41
C PRO A 11 13.69 1.93 -22.67
N SER A 12 13.41 1.80 -21.37
CA SER A 12 13.70 0.60 -20.60
C SER A 12 12.68 0.43 -19.48
N PRO A 13 11.82 -0.62 -19.53
CA PRO A 13 10.90 -0.93 -18.44
C PRO A 13 11.63 -1.62 -17.26
N ALA A 14 12.89 -2.03 -17.42
CA ALA A 14 13.60 -2.79 -16.38
C ALA A 14 13.72 -2.03 -15.05
N GLY A 15 13.89 -0.71 -15.10
CA GLY A 15 13.93 0.13 -13.90
C GLY A 15 12.61 0.19 -13.12
N LEU A 16 11.50 -0.27 -13.71
CA LEU A 16 10.23 -0.40 -12.99
C LEU A 16 10.24 -1.56 -12.01
N PHE A 17 11.00 -2.62 -12.31
CA PHE A 17 10.98 -3.88 -11.58
C PHE A 17 12.16 -3.97 -10.61
N ASN A 18 12.25 -3.02 -9.68
CA ASN A 18 13.22 -3.05 -8.56
C ASN A 18 12.73 -3.97 -7.42
N GLY A 19 12.33 -5.20 -7.76
CA GLY A 19 11.75 -6.17 -6.84
C GLY A 19 10.74 -7.10 -7.52
N PRO A 20 10.04 -7.95 -6.75
CA PRO A 20 9.03 -8.88 -7.29
C PRO A 20 7.80 -8.17 -7.87
N PHE A 21 7.66 -6.87 -7.58
CA PHE A 21 6.60 -6.02 -8.10
C PHE A 21 7.18 -4.65 -8.46
N PHE A 22 6.47 -3.88 -9.29
CA PHE A 22 6.96 -2.57 -9.70
C PHE A 22 6.75 -1.51 -8.63
N ASP A 23 7.63 -0.52 -8.60
CA ASP A 23 7.61 0.59 -7.64
C ASP A 23 6.48 1.59 -7.95
N VAL A 24 5.63 1.89 -6.96
CA VAL A 24 4.45 2.77 -7.14
C VAL A 24 4.83 4.21 -7.48
N ARG A 25 5.97 4.72 -7.00
CA ARG A 25 6.42 6.08 -7.30
C ARG A 25 6.82 6.20 -8.77
N THR A 26 7.50 5.18 -9.28
CA THR A 26 7.86 5.08 -10.69
C THR A 26 6.59 4.96 -11.55
N LEU A 27 5.61 4.16 -11.14
CA LEU A 27 4.31 4.09 -11.80
C LEU A 27 3.59 5.45 -11.82
N PHE A 28 3.63 6.20 -10.72
CA PHE A 28 3.03 7.53 -10.62
C PHE A 28 3.63 8.51 -11.64
N VAL A 29 4.96 8.54 -11.75
CA VAL A 29 5.68 9.37 -12.72
C VAL A 29 5.30 9.00 -14.16
N LEU A 30 5.14 7.71 -14.45
CA LEU A 30 4.73 7.25 -15.78
C LEU A 30 3.29 7.64 -16.13
N GLU A 31 2.37 7.54 -15.18
CA GLU A 31 0.96 7.84 -15.40
C GLU A 31 0.70 9.35 -15.53
N PHE A 32 1.43 10.17 -14.76
CA PHE A 32 1.12 11.60 -14.62
C PHE A 32 2.17 12.58 -15.12
N ASP A 33 3.38 12.13 -15.47
CA ASP A 33 4.50 12.98 -15.87
C ASP A 33 4.85 14.05 -14.81
N CYS A 34 4.75 13.68 -13.54
CA CYS A 34 5.16 14.52 -12.41
C CYS A 34 5.62 13.66 -11.23
N LEU A 35 6.36 14.27 -10.30
CA LEU A 35 6.78 13.63 -9.06
C LEU A 35 5.63 13.65 -8.03
N PRO A 36 5.38 12.55 -7.31
CA PRO A 36 4.39 12.52 -6.24
C PRO A 36 4.92 13.19 -4.97
N SER A 37 4.01 13.82 -4.21
CA SER A 37 4.13 13.88 -2.75
C SER A 37 3.67 12.54 -2.16
N VAL A 38 4.29 12.10 -1.07
CA VAL A 38 4.03 10.79 -0.45
C VAL A 38 3.67 10.97 1.01
N CYS A 39 2.55 10.40 1.43
CA CYS A 39 2.19 10.19 2.82
C CYS A 39 2.11 8.69 3.08
N ALA A 40 2.66 8.21 4.19
CA ALA A 40 2.67 6.78 4.49
C ALA A 40 2.26 6.53 5.93
N VAL A 41 1.69 5.36 6.18
CA VAL A 41 1.40 4.83 7.51
C VAL A 41 1.89 3.39 7.57
N GLY A 42 2.75 3.12 8.56
CA GLY A 42 3.33 1.81 8.82
C GLY A 42 2.74 1.14 10.05
N ASP A 43 3.30 -0.02 10.40
CA ASP A 43 2.86 -0.88 11.51
C ASP A 43 1.36 -1.18 11.46
N LEU A 44 0.80 -1.38 10.27
CA LEU A 44 -0.62 -1.67 10.08
C LEU A 44 -0.89 -3.17 9.94
N ASP A 45 -2.10 -3.57 10.30
CA ASP A 45 -2.70 -4.79 9.79
C ASP A 45 -3.11 -4.56 8.32
N GLY A 46 -2.27 -5.02 7.38
CA GLY A 46 -2.44 -4.80 5.96
C GLY A 46 -3.72 -5.40 5.38
N ASP A 47 -4.18 -6.53 5.92
CA ASP A 47 -5.42 -7.19 5.47
C ASP A 47 -6.63 -6.34 5.83
N ARG A 48 -6.68 -5.86 7.08
CA ARG A 48 -7.75 -4.95 7.54
C ARG A 48 -7.70 -3.62 6.82
N ALA A 49 -6.51 -3.08 6.57
CA ALA A 49 -6.34 -1.86 5.79
C ALA A 49 -6.81 -2.04 4.35
N LEU A 50 -6.54 -3.18 3.71
CA LEU A 50 -6.99 -3.49 2.35
C LEU A 50 -8.51 -3.59 2.27
N VAL A 51 -9.15 -4.31 3.20
CA VAL A 51 -10.63 -4.42 3.26
C VAL A 51 -11.25 -3.04 3.41
N PHE A 52 -10.75 -2.26 4.35
CA PHE A 52 -11.22 -0.89 4.55
C PHE A 52 -11.06 -0.03 3.29
N LEU A 53 -9.90 -0.06 2.64
CA LEU A 53 -9.66 0.74 1.44
C LEU A 53 -10.57 0.30 0.30
N ARG A 54 -10.76 -1.01 0.10
CA ARG A 54 -11.69 -1.53 -0.91
C ARG A 54 -13.09 -0.95 -0.74
N GLU A 55 -13.58 -0.79 0.48
CA GLU A 55 -14.88 -0.15 0.72
C GLU A 55 -14.81 1.38 0.54
N ARG A 56 -13.78 2.00 1.10
CA ARG A 56 -13.63 3.46 1.18
C ARG A 56 -13.40 4.16 -0.15
N ILE A 57 -12.69 3.49 -1.07
CA ILE A 57 -12.28 4.05 -2.37
C ILE A 57 -12.83 3.29 -3.58
N ALA A 58 -13.59 2.19 -3.41
CA ALA A 58 -14.09 1.36 -4.52
C ALA A 58 -14.68 2.15 -5.69
N SER A 59 -15.59 3.09 -5.39
CA SER A 59 -16.29 3.88 -6.41
C SER A 59 -15.38 4.84 -7.19
N GLN A 60 -14.16 5.07 -6.70
CA GLN A 60 -13.16 5.95 -7.30
C GLN A 60 -12.06 5.17 -8.00
N VAL A 61 -11.99 3.84 -7.89
CA VAL A 61 -10.90 3.08 -8.50
C VAL A 61 -11.03 3.10 -10.03
N ILE A 62 -10.02 3.69 -10.68
CA ILE A 62 -9.89 3.67 -12.15
C ILE A 62 -9.22 2.38 -12.59
N LYS A 63 -8.18 1.96 -11.87
CA LYS A 63 -7.39 0.77 -12.19
C LYS A 63 -6.75 0.18 -10.93
N THR A 64 -6.60 -1.13 -10.94
CA THR A 64 -5.91 -1.89 -9.88
C THR A 64 -4.77 -2.67 -10.52
N TRP A 65 -3.62 -2.67 -9.85
CA TRP A 65 -2.57 -3.64 -10.07
C TRP A 65 -2.31 -4.39 -8.77
N GLN A 66 -2.08 -5.69 -8.87
CA GLN A 66 -1.93 -6.53 -7.69
C GLN A 66 -0.83 -7.56 -7.91
N HIS A 67 0.03 -7.70 -6.90
CA HIS A 67 0.96 -8.82 -6.79
C HIS A 67 0.36 -9.82 -5.82
N SER A 68 0.16 -11.05 -6.29
CA SER A 68 -0.44 -12.14 -5.52
C SER A 68 0.40 -13.39 -5.62
N PHE A 69 0.32 -14.24 -4.60
CA PHE A 69 0.98 -15.54 -4.54
C PHE A 69 -0.02 -16.59 -4.03
N PHE A 70 0.24 -17.86 -4.34
CA PHE A 70 -0.57 -18.97 -3.84
C PHE A 70 0.06 -19.50 -2.56
N GLU A 71 -0.71 -19.52 -1.47
CA GLU A 71 -0.31 -20.13 -0.21
C GLU A 71 -0.79 -21.58 -0.20
N TYR A 72 0.15 -22.53 -0.13
CA TYR A 72 -0.15 -23.96 -0.27
C TYR A 72 -0.84 -24.52 0.97
N ASP A 73 -0.47 -24.04 2.15
CA ASP A 73 -1.02 -24.53 3.42
C ASP A 73 -2.51 -24.16 3.56
N GLU A 74 -2.88 -22.96 3.10
CA GLU A 74 -4.26 -22.50 3.12
C GLU A 74 -5.03 -22.85 1.84
N GLY A 75 -4.33 -23.19 0.76
CA GLY A 75 -4.92 -23.44 -0.55
C GLY A 75 -5.58 -22.20 -1.16
N THR A 76 -5.11 -21.00 -0.81
CA THR A 76 -5.70 -19.73 -1.24
C THR A 76 -4.71 -18.81 -1.94
N VAL A 77 -5.24 -17.86 -2.71
CA VAL A 77 -4.43 -16.79 -3.32
C VAL A 77 -4.39 -15.61 -2.35
N CYS A 78 -3.21 -15.34 -1.80
CA CYS A 78 -2.93 -14.20 -0.93
C CYS A 78 -2.40 -13.02 -1.76
N PHE A 79 -2.62 -11.79 -1.29
CA PHE A 79 -1.99 -10.62 -1.89
C PHE A 79 -0.70 -10.30 -1.14
N ALA A 80 0.33 -9.89 -1.89
CA ALA A 80 1.52 -9.28 -1.30
C ALA A 80 1.40 -7.76 -1.33
N ARG A 81 0.93 -7.20 -2.45
CA ARG A 81 0.77 -5.75 -2.66
C ARG A 81 -0.40 -5.44 -3.59
N SER A 82 -1.12 -4.36 -3.31
CA SER A 82 -2.16 -3.81 -4.18
C SER A 82 -1.92 -2.32 -4.44
N ILE A 83 -1.97 -1.90 -5.70
CA ILE A 83 -1.87 -0.50 -6.10
C ILE A 83 -3.18 -0.07 -6.77
N TYR A 84 -3.76 1.04 -6.31
CA TYR A 84 -4.98 1.64 -6.83
C TYR A 84 -4.67 2.98 -7.50
N LEU A 85 -5.13 3.15 -8.75
CA LEU A 85 -5.19 4.43 -9.44
C LEU A 85 -6.53 5.10 -9.15
N LEU A 86 -6.48 6.35 -8.71
CA LEU A 86 -7.64 7.18 -8.38
C LEU A 86 -7.66 8.49 -9.20
N PRO A 87 -8.83 9.14 -9.35
CA PRO A 87 -8.95 10.47 -9.92
C PRO A 87 -8.09 11.51 -9.19
N GLY A 88 -7.78 12.60 -9.87
CA GLY A 88 -7.06 13.72 -9.25
C GLY A 88 -5.57 13.47 -9.03
N ARG A 89 -4.95 12.61 -9.84
CA ARG A 89 -3.52 12.23 -9.74
C ARG A 89 -3.17 11.65 -8.37
N ARG A 90 -3.93 10.63 -7.96
CA ARG A 90 -3.76 9.96 -6.68
C ARG A 90 -3.50 8.47 -6.93
N MET A 91 -2.60 7.89 -6.16
CA MET A 91 -2.39 6.45 -6.09
C MET A 91 -2.31 5.99 -4.63
N VAL A 92 -2.71 4.75 -4.40
CA VAL A 92 -2.62 4.11 -3.09
C VAL A 92 -1.93 2.77 -3.26
N GLU A 93 -0.82 2.54 -2.57
CA GLU A 93 -0.21 1.22 -2.41
C GLU A 93 -0.55 0.66 -1.03
N VAL A 94 -0.96 -0.60 -0.99
CA VAL A 94 -1.22 -1.36 0.24
C VAL A 94 -0.30 -2.57 0.25
N GLY A 95 0.54 -2.68 1.28
CA GLY A 95 1.34 -3.86 1.58
C GLY A 95 0.90 -4.51 2.90
N ALA A 96 1.57 -5.59 3.27
CA ALA A 96 1.22 -6.37 4.48
C ALA A 96 1.27 -5.56 5.79
N GLY A 97 2.13 -4.53 5.88
CA GLY A 97 2.35 -3.75 7.10
C GLY A 97 2.23 -2.24 6.92
N TYR A 98 1.85 -1.76 5.74
CA TYR A 98 1.88 -0.34 5.42
C TYR A 98 0.89 0.04 4.32
N VAL A 99 0.59 1.34 4.27
CA VAL A 99 -0.07 1.98 3.14
C VAL A 99 0.73 3.22 2.73
N GLU A 100 0.99 3.38 1.43
CA GLU A 100 1.52 4.62 0.85
C GLU A 100 0.45 5.32 0.01
N LEU A 101 0.29 6.62 0.21
CA LEU A 101 -0.59 7.50 -0.53
C LEU A 101 0.26 8.47 -1.35
N LEU A 102 0.11 8.42 -2.66
CA LEU A 102 0.81 9.29 -3.59
C LEU A 102 -0.17 10.31 -4.16
N HIS A 103 0.20 11.58 -4.19
CA HIS A 103 -0.64 12.65 -4.70
C HIS A 103 0.15 13.83 -5.28
N ASP A 104 -0.50 14.61 -6.13
CA ASP A 104 0.04 15.87 -6.69
C ASP A 104 -0.47 17.08 -5.89
N GLY A 105 0.00 17.23 -4.64
CA GLY A 105 -0.29 18.38 -3.77
C GLY A 105 -1.57 18.32 -2.94
N ASP A 106 -2.37 17.26 -3.07
CA ASP A 106 -3.57 17.05 -2.23
C ASP A 106 -3.28 16.45 -0.84
N PHE A 107 -2.71 17.29 0.03
CA PHE A 107 -2.38 16.92 1.42
C PHE A 107 -3.62 16.70 2.29
N SER A 108 -4.74 17.36 2.01
CA SER A 108 -5.94 17.22 2.83
C SER A 108 -6.56 15.83 2.68
N TRP A 109 -6.65 15.33 1.44
CA TRP A 109 -7.05 13.96 1.15
C TRP A 109 -6.09 12.95 1.79
N ALA A 110 -4.78 13.13 1.61
CA ALA A 110 -3.78 12.21 2.13
C ALA A 110 -3.82 12.14 3.66
N ASN A 111 -3.89 13.28 4.34
CA ASN A 111 -3.98 13.35 5.80
C ASN A 111 -5.27 12.72 6.34
N ALA A 112 -6.42 12.97 5.70
CA ALA A 112 -7.68 12.36 6.11
C ALA A 112 -7.60 10.83 6.03
N LEU A 113 -7.10 10.30 4.91
CA LEU A 113 -7.04 8.86 4.70
C LEU A 113 -5.99 8.18 5.61
N VAL A 114 -4.82 8.80 5.83
CA VAL A 114 -3.83 8.30 6.81
C VAL A 114 -4.41 8.28 8.23
N THR A 115 -5.17 9.32 8.62
CA THR A 115 -5.81 9.37 9.93
C THR A 115 -6.84 8.25 10.10
N GLU A 116 -7.64 7.99 9.06
CA GLU A 116 -8.58 6.86 9.04
C GLU A 116 -7.85 5.51 9.11
N LEU A 117 -6.68 5.37 8.47
CA LEU A 117 -5.89 4.14 8.45
C LEU A 117 -5.14 3.87 9.76
N ALA A 118 -4.77 4.91 10.51
CA ALA A 118 -4.04 4.79 11.77
C ALA A 118 -4.77 3.91 12.82
N ARG A 119 -6.09 3.74 12.70
CA ARG A 119 -6.88 2.85 13.56
C ARG A 119 -6.57 1.36 13.38
N PHE A 120 -5.88 0.99 12.29
CA PHE A 120 -5.48 -0.40 12.00
C PHE A 120 -4.05 -0.69 12.44
N ARG A 121 -3.43 0.18 13.24
CA ARG A 121 -2.10 -0.08 13.80
C ARG A 121 -2.09 -1.40 14.55
N GLN A 122 -1.13 -2.26 14.24
CA GLN A 122 -0.86 -3.47 15.00
C GLN A 122 -0.46 -3.06 16.42
N VAL A 123 -1.27 -3.45 17.39
CA VAL A 123 -0.88 -3.37 18.79
C VAL A 123 0.11 -4.51 18.99
N GLN A 124 1.39 -4.19 19.22
CA GLN A 124 2.35 -5.19 19.65
C GLN A 124 1.83 -5.78 20.97
N LYS A 125 1.45 -7.06 20.96
CA LYS A 125 1.23 -7.79 22.21
C LYS A 125 2.60 -7.95 22.86
N GLU A 126 2.91 -7.10 23.84
CA GLU A 126 4.00 -7.39 24.76
C GLU A 126 3.71 -8.76 25.38
N ALA A 127 4.62 -9.73 25.16
CA ALA A 127 4.51 -11.01 25.83
C ALA A 127 4.59 -10.74 27.34
N PRO A 128 3.63 -11.19 28.16
CA PRO A 128 3.75 -11.02 29.59
C PRO A 128 5.01 -11.75 30.04
N ILE A 129 6.00 -11.00 30.54
CA ILE A 129 7.20 -11.55 31.18
C ILE A 129 6.72 -12.17 32.50
N GLY A 130 6.25 -13.42 32.39
CA GLY A 130 5.85 -14.23 33.52
C GLY A 130 7.11 -14.69 34.25
N PHE A 131 7.52 -13.96 35.28
CA PHE A 131 8.49 -14.48 36.24
C PHE A 131 7.84 -15.63 37.01
N ALA A 132 8.10 -16.86 36.58
CA ALA A 132 7.82 -18.04 37.39
C ALA A 132 8.69 -17.96 38.65
N ARG A 133 8.07 -17.63 39.79
CA ARG A 133 8.72 -17.80 41.10
C ARG A 133 8.86 -19.30 41.35
N SER A 134 10.05 -19.84 41.12
CA SER A 134 10.42 -21.16 41.63
C SER A 134 10.50 -21.08 43.16
N GLY A 135 9.37 -21.34 43.82
CA GLY A 135 9.34 -21.62 45.25
C GLY A 135 9.89 -23.02 45.50
N SER A 136 11.21 -23.13 45.59
CA SER A 136 11.88 -24.26 46.24
C SER A 136 12.71 -23.68 47.36
N MET A 137 12.30 -23.95 48.60
CA MET A 137 13.21 -24.04 49.73
C MET A 137 12.54 -24.89 50.81
N ASN A 138 13.26 -25.95 51.17
CA ASN A 138 12.94 -26.98 52.16
C ASN A 138 12.63 -26.43 53.55
#